data_AF-S8C5H5-F1
#
_entry.id   AF-S8C5H5-F1
#
_cell.length_a   1.000
_cell.length_b   1.000
_cell.length_c   1.000
_cell.angle_alpha   90.00
_cell.angle_beta   90.00
_cell.angle_gamma   90.00
#
_symmetry.space_group_name_H-M   'P 1'
#
loop_
_entity.id
_entity.type
_entity.pdbx_description
1 polymer ?
#
loop_
_entity_poly.entity_id
_entity_poly.type
_entity_poly.pdbx_seq_one_letter_code
_entity_poly.pdbx_strand_id
1 'polypeptide(L)'
;NKRKPFHSINFVIAHDGFTLYDLVSYNSKHNDANGEGGNDGCNDNFSWNCGCEGETEDTNIEKLRSKQMKNFHVALMTSQGTPMMLMGDEYGHTRYGNNNSYGHDTALNHFQWGQLKDRKNDLFRFFSEMIKFRRSRRVFTREDFIGK
;
A
#
# COMPACT_ATOMS: atom_id res chain seq x y z
N ASN A 1 -6.19 -3.68 -30.38
CA ASN A 1 -6.72 -4.71 -29.46
C ASN A 1 -8.07 -4.33 -28.78
N LYS A 2 -8.78 -3.26 -29.19
CA LYS A 2 -10.07 -2.80 -28.59
C LYS A 2 -10.09 -2.63 -27.06
N ARG A 3 -8.91 -2.53 -26.41
CA ARG A 3 -8.85 -2.31 -24.96
C ARG A 3 -9.19 -0.87 -24.61
N LYS A 4 -9.82 -0.69 -23.45
CA LYS A 4 -10.18 0.58 -22.83
C LYS A 4 -9.33 0.79 -21.57
N PRO A 5 -9.20 2.02 -21.02
CA PRO A 5 -8.40 2.27 -19.83
C PRO A 5 -8.79 1.40 -18.63
N PHE A 6 -10.10 1.17 -18.41
CA PHE A 6 -10.61 0.40 -17.28
C PHE A 6 -10.26 -1.10 -17.31
N HIS A 7 -9.75 -1.62 -18.44
CA HIS A 7 -9.21 -2.99 -18.49
C HIS A 7 -7.85 -3.12 -17.77
N SER A 8 -7.20 -2.02 -17.40
CA SER A 8 -6.03 -2.02 -16.54
C SER A 8 -6.46 -2.00 -15.08
N ILE A 9 -6.12 -3.05 -14.33
CA ILE A 9 -6.18 -3.03 -12.86
C ILE A 9 -4.86 -2.48 -12.37
N ASN A 10 -4.88 -1.26 -11.86
CA ASN A 10 -3.71 -0.60 -11.31
C ASN A 10 -3.66 -0.88 -9.81
N PHE A 11 -2.50 -1.28 -9.32
CA PHE A 11 -2.24 -1.45 -7.89
C PHE A 11 -0.79 -1.07 -7.62
N VAL A 12 -0.53 -0.60 -6.40
CA VAL A 12 0.84 -0.36 -5.92
C VAL A 12 1.35 -1.60 -5.21
N ILE A 13 0.50 -2.16 -4.34
CA ILE A 13 0.79 -3.36 -3.57
C ILE A 13 -0.42 -4.31 -3.62
N ALA A 14 -0.18 -5.58 -3.31
CA ALA A 14 -1.19 -6.63 -3.23
C ALA A 14 -0.95 -7.49 -1.98
N HIS A 15 -1.70 -8.59 -1.84
CA HIS A 15 -1.52 -9.49 -0.71
C HIS A 15 -0.15 -10.19 -0.74
N ASP A 16 0.36 -10.46 -1.94
CA ASP A 16 1.75 -10.87 -2.18
C ASP A 16 2.67 -9.65 -2.14
N GLY A 17 3.81 -9.79 -1.47
CA GLY A 17 4.74 -8.70 -1.25
C GLY A 17 4.47 -7.90 0.02
N PHE A 18 5.10 -6.73 0.10
CA PHE A 18 4.93 -5.81 1.22
C PHE A 18 3.53 -5.18 1.25
N THR A 19 3.11 -4.78 2.45
CA THR A 19 2.05 -3.78 2.61
C THR A 19 2.54 -2.40 2.15
N LEU A 20 1.65 -1.41 2.02
CA LEU A 20 2.08 -0.06 1.67
C LEU A 20 2.99 0.57 2.74
N TYR A 21 2.75 0.29 4.02
CA TYR A 21 3.61 0.76 5.09
C TYR A 21 4.98 0.09 5.05
N ASP A 22 5.03 -1.22 4.80
CA ASP A 22 6.28 -1.95 4.76
C ASP A 22 7.13 -1.56 3.53
N LEU A 23 6.48 -1.24 2.40
CA LEU A 23 7.13 -0.72 1.18
C LEU A 23 7.95 0.55 1.45
N VAL A 24 7.55 1.37 2.43
CA VAL A 24 8.24 2.61 2.81
C VAL A 24 9.08 2.47 4.08
N SER A 25 9.14 1.27 4.67
CA SER A 25 9.78 1.02 5.97
C SER A 25 10.86 -0.06 5.93
N TYR A 26 10.93 -0.88 4.87
CA TYR A 26 11.88 -1.98 4.75
C TYR A 26 12.53 -2.01 3.36
N ASN A 27 13.86 -2.18 3.32
CA ASN A 27 14.60 -2.41 2.07
C ASN A 27 14.73 -3.91 1.77
N SER A 28 14.64 -4.77 2.77
CA SER A 28 14.76 -6.23 2.63
C SER A 28 13.58 -6.93 3.27
N LYS A 29 13.23 -8.12 2.77
CA LYS A 29 12.19 -8.96 3.36
C LYS A 29 12.68 -9.58 4.67
N HIS A 30 11.77 -9.73 5.63
CA HIS A 30 11.98 -10.32 6.96
C HIS A 30 10.98 -11.47 7.13
N ASN A 31 11.21 -12.56 6.39
CA ASN A 31 10.30 -13.71 6.30
C ASN A 31 10.67 -14.85 7.27
N ASP A 32 11.57 -14.63 8.23
CA ASP A 32 12.08 -15.69 9.11
C ASP A 32 10.98 -16.46 9.84
N ALA A 33 9.88 -15.77 10.18
CA ALA A 33 8.70 -16.37 10.82
C ALA A 33 7.99 -17.42 9.95
N ASN A 34 8.28 -17.50 8.65
CA ASN A 34 7.72 -18.49 7.73
C ASN A 34 8.42 -19.85 7.86
N GLY A 35 9.61 -19.91 8.46
CA GLY A 35 10.36 -21.16 8.67
C GLY A 35 11.14 -21.66 7.45
N GLU A 36 11.18 -20.89 6.36
CA GLU A 36 11.87 -21.26 5.10
C GLU A 36 13.28 -20.65 4.98
N GLY A 37 13.83 -20.13 6.09
CA GLY A 37 15.16 -19.51 6.15
C GLY A 37 15.29 -18.26 5.28
N GLY A 38 14.20 -17.51 5.09
CA GLY A 38 14.16 -16.31 4.25
C GLY A 38 14.24 -16.57 2.74
N ASN A 39 14.11 -17.82 2.30
CA ASN A 39 14.18 -18.16 0.87
C ASN A 39 12.89 -17.87 0.10
N ASP A 40 11.77 -17.71 0.81
CA ASP A 40 10.46 -17.48 0.25
C ASP A 40 10.16 -15.98 0.04
N GLY A 41 9.19 -15.65 -0.81
CA GLY A 41 8.84 -14.26 -1.15
C GLY A 41 9.81 -13.57 -2.13
N CYS A 42 9.40 -12.39 -2.62
CA CYS A 42 10.16 -11.65 -3.64
C CYS A 42 11.41 -10.98 -3.04
N ASN A 43 12.55 -11.04 -3.73
CA ASN A 43 13.76 -10.31 -3.33
C ASN A 43 13.73 -8.84 -3.82
N ASP A 44 13.19 -8.62 -5.01
CA ASP A 44 13.10 -7.29 -5.63
C ASP A 44 11.75 -6.64 -5.32
N ASN A 45 11.71 -5.85 -4.25
CA ASN A 45 10.49 -5.22 -3.76
C ASN A 45 10.29 -3.78 -4.25
N PHE A 46 11.32 -3.17 -4.85
CA PHE A 46 11.35 -1.75 -5.24
C PHE A 46 10.93 -0.81 -4.09
N SER A 47 11.32 -1.18 -2.87
CA SER A 47 11.00 -0.49 -1.63
C SER A 47 12.09 0.50 -1.24
N TRP A 48 11.76 1.41 -0.32
CA TRP A 48 12.74 2.30 0.31
C TRP A 48 12.31 2.59 1.74
N ASN A 49 13.14 2.21 2.70
CA ASN A 49 12.89 2.31 4.14
C ASN A 49 12.86 3.76 4.70
N CYS A 50 13.03 4.76 3.83
CA CYS A 50 13.03 6.18 4.15
C CYS A 50 14.13 6.62 5.13
N GLY A 51 15.18 5.81 5.30
CA GLY A 51 16.39 6.14 6.08
C GLY A 51 16.68 5.21 7.26
N CYS A 52 15.70 4.40 7.70
CA CYS A 52 15.86 3.45 8.80
C CYS A 52 15.13 2.16 8.47
N GLU A 53 15.72 0.99 8.75
CA GLU A 53 15.07 -0.31 8.48
C GLU A 53 14.10 -0.65 9.62
N GLY A 54 12.82 -0.84 9.30
CA GLY A 54 11.77 -1.19 10.25
C GLY A 54 11.28 -0.03 11.11
N GLU A 55 10.75 -0.35 12.29
CA GLU A 55 10.19 0.63 13.24
C GLU A 55 11.27 1.60 13.75
N THR A 56 10.89 2.86 13.95
CA THR A 56 11.80 3.92 14.37
C THR A 56 11.08 4.99 15.19
N GLU A 57 11.80 5.63 16.11
CA GLU A 57 11.30 6.78 16.89
C GLU A 57 11.68 8.14 16.26
N ASP A 58 12.40 8.13 15.13
CA ASP A 58 12.73 9.37 14.41
C ASP A 58 11.48 9.93 13.70
N THR A 59 10.89 10.93 14.34
CA THR A 59 9.69 11.63 13.83
C THR A 59 9.85 12.21 12.42
N ASN A 60 11.08 12.48 11.94
CA ASN A 60 11.30 12.94 10.57
C ASN A 60 11.08 11.80 9.57
N ILE A 61 11.55 10.59 9.90
CA ILE A 61 11.36 9.39 9.08
C ILE A 61 9.89 9.00 9.08
N GLU A 62 9.21 9.01 10.24
CA GLU A 62 7.77 8.72 10.32
C GLU A 62 6.93 9.67 9.44
N LYS A 63 7.23 10.98 9.48
CA LYS A 63 6.58 11.98 8.62
C LYS A 63 6.85 11.71 7.15
N LEU A 64 8.08 11.34 6.79
CA LEU A 64 8.44 11.00 5.42
C LEU A 64 7.69 9.75 4.94
N ARG A 65 7.59 8.70 5.77
CA ARG A 65 6.82 7.49 5.47
C ARG A 65 5.33 7.79 5.27
N SER A 66 4.72 8.56 6.18
CA SER A 66 3.34 9.03 6.03
C SER A 66 3.13 9.79 4.71
N LYS A 67 4.07 10.65 4.34
CA LYS A 67 4.05 11.37 3.05
C LYS A 67 4.17 10.41 1.87
N GLN A 68 5.07 9.43 1.91
CA GLN A 68 5.26 8.46 0.82
C GLN A 68 4.03 7.57 0.61
N MET A 69 3.40 7.07 1.69
CA MET A 69 2.13 6.33 1.58
C MET A 69 1.04 7.18 0.92
N LYS A 70 0.92 8.45 1.31
CA LYS A 70 -0.02 9.41 0.69
C LYS A 70 0.32 9.67 -0.78
N ASN A 71 1.61 9.76 -1.15
CA ASN A 71 2.05 9.94 -2.54
C ASN A 71 1.64 8.75 -3.42
N PHE A 72 1.87 7.52 -2.96
CA PHE A 72 1.44 6.31 -3.68
C PHE A 72 -0.08 6.27 -3.86
N HIS A 73 -0.83 6.59 -2.81
CA HIS A 73 -2.29 6.64 -2.89
C HIS A 73 -2.79 7.72 -3.86
N VAL A 74 -2.14 8.89 -3.90
CA VAL A 74 -2.45 9.93 -4.89
C VAL A 74 -2.16 9.44 -6.31
N ALA A 75 -1.02 8.81 -6.55
CA ALA A 75 -0.69 8.26 -7.86
C ALA A 75 -1.72 7.22 -8.30
N LEU A 76 -2.11 6.30 -7.42
CA LEU A 76 -3.13 5.29 -7.68
C LEU A 76 -4.50 5.93 -7.97
N MET A 77 -4.93 6.89 -7.16
CA MET A 77 -6.25 7.51 -7.25
C MET A 77 -6.38 8.55 -8.36
N THR A 78 -5.29 9.03 -8.95
CA THR A 78 -5.30 9.97 -10.08
C THR A 78 -4.92 9.33 -11.42
N SER A 79 -4.50 8.07 -11.43
CA SER A 79 -4.21 7.31 -12.66
C SER A 79 -5.48 6.90 -13.41
N GLN A 80 -5.42 6.85 -14.75
CA GLN A 80 -6.46 6.25 -15.58
C GLN A 80 -6.50 4.73 -15.38
N GLY A 81 -7.70 4.14 -15.43
CA GLY A 81 -7.90 2.71 -15.22
C GLY A 81 -8.64 2.39 -13.92
N THR A 82 -8.51 1.16 -13.44
CA THR A 82 -9.28 0.66 -12.28
C THR A 82 -8.32 0.47 -11.10
N PRO A 83 -8.38 1.30 -10.05
CA PRO A 83 -7.50 1.16 -8.90
C PRO A 83 -7.94 -0.02 -8.02
N MET A 84 -6.98 -0.79 -7.54
CA MET A 84 -7.14 -1.81 -6.51
C MET A 84 -6.31 -1.41 -5.29
N MET A 85 -6.90 -1.52 -4.12
CA MET A 85 -6.22 -1.34 -2.83
C MET A 85 -6.18 -2.66 -2.08
N LEU A 86 -5.14 -2.85 -1.28
CA LEU A 86 -5.12 -3.92 -0.30
C LEU A 86 -5.80 -3.49 0.99
N MET A 87 -6.42 -4.47 1.64
CA MET A 87 -6.92 -4.35 3.00
C MET A 87 -5.83 -3.85 3.95
N GLY A 88 -6.12 -2.77 4.66
CA GLY A 88 -5.30 -2.26 5.76
C GLY A 88 -4.31 -1.16 5.38
N ASP A 89 -4.05 -0.95 4.09
CA ASP A 89 -3.25 0.18 3.62
C ASP A 89 -3.85 1.53 4.05
N GLU A 90 -5.17 1.60 4.19
CA GLU A 90 -5.88 2.80 4.60
C GLU A 90 -5.57 3.27 6.02
N TYR A 91 -5.00 2.41 6.88
CA TYR A 91 -4.53 2.76 8.21
C TYR A 91 -3.03 2.51 8.42
N GLY A 92 -2.33 2.03 7.39
CA GLY A 92 -0.89 1.74 7.44
C GLY A 92 -0.60 0.39 8.11
N HIS A 93 -1.34 -0.65 7.75
CA HIS A 93 -1.10 -2.00 8.23
C HIS A 93 0.34 -2.45 7.92
N THR A 94 0.99 -3.08 8.89
CA THR A 94 2.34 -3.62 8.76
C THR A 94 2.33 -5.13 8.95
N ARG A 95 3.21 -5.81 8.21
CA ARG A 95 3.56 -7.22 8.44
C ARG A 95 4.98 -7.34 8.97
N TYR A 96 5.51 -6.25 9.52
CA TYR A 96 6.85 -6.11 10.08
C TYR A 96 7.95 -6.54 9.09
N GLY A 97 7.76 -6.23 7.81
CA GLY A 97 8.72 -6.59 6.77
C GLY A 97 8.54 -8.02 6.24
N ASN A 98 7.55 -8.78 6.68
CA ASN A 98 7.20 -10.05 6.05
C ASN A 98 6.43 -9.80 4.75
N ASN A 99 7.07 -10.08 3.61
CA ASN A 99 6.50 -9.85 2.28
C ASN A 99 5.80 -11.09 1.69
N ASN A 100 5.67 -12.17 2.47
CA ASN A 100 5.09 -13.43 2.02
C ASN A 100 4.38 -14.15 3.18
N SER A 101 3.38 -13.48 3.75
CA SER A 101 2.70 -13.94 4.98
C SER A 101 1.66 -15.06 4.76
N TYR A 102 1.80 -15.88 3.73
CA TYR A 102 0.78 -16.86 3.30
C TYR A 102 0.38 -17.89 4.38
N GLY A 103 1.34 -18.27 5.24
CA GLY A 103 1.15 -19.30 6.28
C GLY A 103 0.68 -18.78 7.64
N HIS A 104 0.33 -17.49 7.76
CA HIS A 104 0.03 -16.87 9.06
C HIS A 104 -1.46 -16.60 9.25
N ASP A 105 -2.11 -17.37 10.13
CA ASP A 105 -3.42 -17.04 10.69
C ASP A 105 -3.26 -16.27 12.01
N THR A 106 -2.73 -15.05 11.92
CA THR A 106 -2.41 -14.20 13.06
C THR A 106 -2.71 -12.73 12.76
N ALA A 107 -2.43 -11.86 13.73
CA ALA A 107 -2.55 -10.41 13.59
C ALA A 107 -1.82 -9.82 12.37
N LEU A 108 -0.81 -10.51 11.83
CA LEU A 108 -0.12 -10.14 10.57
C LEU A 108 -1.10 -10.04 9.39
N ASN A 109 -2.11 -10.90 9.33
CA ASN A 109 -3.11 -10.95 8.25
C ASN A 109 -4.51 -10.53 8.68
N HIS A 110 -4.75 -10.33 9.97
CA HIS A 110 -6.05 -9.87 10.46
C HIS A 110 -6.18 -8.34 10.33
N PHE A 111 -7.39 -7.89 10.00
CA PHE A 111 -7.71 -6.46 9.98
C PHE A 111 -7.65 -5.88 11.41
N GLN A 112 -6.87 -4.81 11.59
CA GLN A 112 -6.61 -4.22 12.90
C GLN A 112 -7.55 -3.06 13.19
N TRP A 113 -8.78 -3.35 13.62
CA TRP A 113 -9.82 -2.34 13.90
C TRP A 113 -9.40 -1.28 14.93
N GLY A 114 -8.60 -1.65 15.93
CA GLY A 114 -8.05 -0.71 16.91
C GLY A 114 -7.13 0.32 16.26
N GLN A 115 -6.18 -0.14 15.43
CA GLN A 115 -5.26 0.74 14.72
C GLN A 115 -5.99 1.66 13.73
N LEU A 116 -6.99 1.14 13.02
CA LEU A 116 -7.86 1.97 12.17
C LEU A 116 -8.51 3.10 12.97
N LYS A 117 -9.05 2.79 14.16
CA LYS A 117 -9.70 3.79 15.02
C LYS A 117 -8.73 4.88 15.44
N ASP A 118 -7.50 4.52 15.80
CA ASP A 118 -6.47 5.47 16.26
C ASP A 118 -5.97 6.37 15.10
N ARG A 119 -5.91 5.82 13.89
CA ARG A 119 -5.45 6.53 12.68
C ARG A 119 -6.58 7.20 11.89
N LYS A 120 -7.82 7.16 12.40
CA LYS A 120 -9.03 7.58 11.70
C LYS A 120 -8.97 9.00 11.14
N ASN A 121 -8.40 9.94 11.89
CA ASN A 121 -8.37 11.36 11.53
C ASN A 121 -7.16 11.77 10.68
N ASP A 122 -6.20 10.87 10.46
CA ASP A 122 -5.02 11.11 9.64
C ASP A 122 -5.06 10.31 8.31
N LEU A 123 -4.39 9.15 8.27
CA LEU A 123 -4.20 8.40 7.03
C LEU A 123 -5.53 7.93 6.45
N PHE A 124 -6.39 7.35 7.29
CA PHE A 124 -7.70 6.86 6.86
C PHE A 124 -8.59 7.96 6.29
N ARG A 125 -8.61 9.13 6.94
CA ARG A 125 -9.32 10.31 6.43
C ARG A 125 -8.77 10.70 5.05
N PHE A 126 -7.45 10.80 4.90
CA PHE A 126 -6.84 11.15 3.61
C PHE A 126 -7.22 10.14 2.51
N PHE A 127 -7.13 8.84 2.81
CA PHE A 127 -7.43 7.78 1.85
C PHE A 127 -8.90 7.83 1.42
N SER A 128 -9.80 8.00 2.38
CA SER A 128 -11.23 8.16 2.16
C SER A 128 -11.56 9.38 1.30
N GLU A 129 -10.95 10.54 1.58
CA GLU A 129 -11.18 11.76 0.80
C GLU A 129 -10.62 11.66 -0.62
N MET A 130 -9.49 10.98 -0.83
CA MET A 130 -8.95 10.74 -2.17
C MET A 130 -9.86 9.83 -3.01
N ILE A 131 -10.48 8.81 -2.41
CA ILE A 131 -11.45 7.96 -3.08
C ILE A 131 -12.70 8.77 -3.46
N LYS A 132 -13.22 9.59 -2.54
CA LYS A 132 -14.36 10.50 -2.82
C LYS A 132 -14.00 11.47 -3.95
N PHE A 133 -12.81 12.05 -3.91
CA PHE A 133 -12.30 12.94 -4.95
C PHE A 133 -12.29 12.24 -6.31
N ARG A 134 -11.68 11.05 -6.41
CA ARG A 134 -11.67 10.26 -7.65
C ARG A 134 -13.08 10.03 -8.19
N ARG A 135 -14.00 9.56 -7.34
CA ARG A 135 -15.38 9.25 -7.73
C ARG A 135 -16.18 10.49 -8.17
N SER A 136 -15.85 11.66 -7.65
CA SER A 136 -16.51 12.92 -8.02
C SER A 136 -16.06 13.50 -9.37
N ARG A 137 -14.96 13.00 -9.95
CA ARG A 137 -14.34 13.56 -11.16
C ARG A 137 -14.36 12.57 -12.31
N ARG A 138 -15.20 12.84 -13.31
CA ARG A 138 -15.31 12.01 -14.53
C ARG A 138 -14.00 11.82 -15.28
N VAL A 139 -13.03 12.74 -15.12
CA VAL A 139 -11.71 12.63 -15.78
C VAL A 139 -10.99 11.33 -15.40
N PHE A 140 -11.19 10.79 -14.20
CA PHE A 140 -10.53 9.56 -13.74
C PHE A 140 -11.35 8.28 -13.99
N THR A 141 -12.57 8.40 -14.50
CA THR A 141 -13.49 7.28 -14.75
C THR A 141 -13.94 7.24 -16.21
N ARG A 142 -13.08 7.70 -17.13
CA ARG A 142 -13.40 7.72 -18.57
C ARG A 142 -13.39 6.29 -19.14
N GLU A 143 -14.32 6.05 -20.05
CA GLU A 143 -14.35 4.80 -20.83
C GLU A 143 -13.27 4.76 -21.92
N ASP A 144 -12.82 5.94 -22.37
CA ASP A 144 -11.84 6.10 -23.42
C ASP A 144 -10.57 6.78 -22.94
N PHE A 145 -9.47 6.48 -23.63
CA PHE A 145 -8.19 7.16 -23.42
C PHE A 145 -8.35 8.67 -23.63
N ILE A 146 -7.56 9.45 -22.87
CA ILE A 146 -7.53 10.90 -23.01
C ILE A 146 -7.03 11.26 -24.42
N GLY A 147 -7.71 12.21 -25.06
CA GLY A 147 -7.38 12.63 -26.43
C GLY A 147 -8.03 11.79 -27.54
N LYS A 148 -8.87 10.83 -27.18
CA LYS A 148 -9.86 10.25 -28.08
C LYS A 148 -11.24 10.87 -27.85
#